data_AF-A0A7K0ZU64-F1
#
_entry.id   AF-A0A7K0ZU64-F1
#
_cell.length_a   1.000
_cell.length_b   1.000
_cell.length_c   1.000
_cell.angle_alpha   90.00
_cell.angle_beta   90.00
_cell.angle_gamma   90.00
#
_symmetry.space_group_name_H-M   'P 1'
#
loop_
_entity.id
_entity.type
_entity.pdbx_description
1 polymer ?
#
loop_
_entity_poly.entity_id
_entity_poly.type
_entity_poly.pdbx_seq_one_letter_code
_entity_poly.pdbx_strand_id
1 'polypeptide(L)' 'MAFDPKKWTTKTSEAIAAAMQSATSNNNPELTADHVMAALCRQTDTVVPAVLSKLGIAATMLSDRADEAVAKLPRAQGG' A
#
# COMPACT_ATOMS: atom_id res chain seq x y z
N MET A 1 -13.03 10.58 9.74
CA MET A 1 -13.49 10.81 8.35
C MET A 1 -13.58 9.45 7.68
N ALA A 2 -14.75 9.00 7.22
CA ALA A 2 -14.84 7.79 6.42
C ALA A 2 -14.56 8.14 4.95
N PHE A 3 -13.67 7.41 4.28
CA PHE A 3 -13.47 7.54 2.85
C PHE A 3 -14.68 6.92 2.12
N ASP A 4 -15.19 7.56 1.07
CA ASP A 4 -16.26 7.02 0.22
C ASP A 4 -15.62 6.37 -1.03
N PRO A 5 -15.59 5.04 -1.13
CA PRO A 5 -14.95 4.35 -2.26
C PRO A 5 -15.58 4.70 -3.62
N LYS A 6 -16.83 5.19 -3.66
CA LYS A 6 -17.48 5.59 -4.92
C LYS A 6 -16.88 6.87 -5.51
N LYS A 7 -16.15 7.64 -4.71
CA LYS A 7 -15.50 8.89 -5.13
C LYS A 7 -14.05 8.71 -5.53
N TRP A 8 -13.53 7.49 -5.44
CA TRP A 8 -12.15 7.21 -5.80
C TRP A 8 -11.96 7.18 -7.30
N THR A 9 -10.77 7.62 -7.73
CA THR A 9 -10.33 7.38 -9.10
C THR A 9 -10.09 5.88 -9.30
N THR A 10 -10.10 5.42 -10.55
CA THR A 10 -9.82 4.01 -10.89
C THR A 10 -8.49 3.54 -10.29
N LYS A 11 -7.42 4.34 -10.42
CA LYS A 11 -6.09 3.99 -9.88
C LYS A 11 -6.07 3.93 -8.35
N THR A 12 -6.81 4.80 -7.66
CA THR A 12 -6.96 4.71 -6.21
C THR A 12 -7.65 3.40 -5.80
N SER A 13 -8.74 3.03 -6.47
CA SER A 13 -9.44 1.77 -6.20
C SER A 13 -8.57 0.55 -6.44
N GLU A 14 -7.79 0.52 -7.53
CA GLU A 14 -6.81 -0.53 -7.82
C GLU A 14 -5.74 -0.63 -6.72
N ALA A 15 -5.21 0.50 -6.25
CA ALA A 15 -4.18 0.52 -5.21
C ALA A 15 -4.69 -0.03 -3.87
N ILE A 16 -5.90 0.37 -3.46
CA ILE A 16 -6.51 -0.16 -2.23
C ILE A 16 -6.82 -1.65 -2.37
N ALA A 17 -7.27 -2.11 -3.54
CA ALA A 17 -7.47 -3.54 -3.80
C ALA A 17 -6.16 -4.33 -3.67
N ALA A 18 -5.07 -3.84 -4.26
CA ALA A 18 -3.74 -4.46 -4.12
C ALA A 18 -3.24 -4.46 -2.66
N ALA A 19 -3.51 -3.39 -1.92
CA ALA A 19 -3.15 -3.31 -0.51
C ALA A 19 -3.95 -4.30 0.35
N MET A 20 -5.24 -4.48 0.10
CA MET A 20 -6.09 -5.49 0.77
C MET A 20 -5.63 -6.92 0.46
N GLN A 21 -5.24 -7.18 -0.79
CA GLN A 21 -4.67 -8.46 -1.18
C GLN A 21 -3.37 -8.72 -0.42
N SER A 22 -2.48 -7.72 -0.31
CA SER A 22 -1.25 -7.82 0.46
C SER A 22 -1.51 -8.12 1.94
N ALA A 23 -2.45 -7.44 2.59
CA ALA A 23 -2.80 -7.70 3.99
C ALA A 23 -3.30 -9.14 4.19
N THR A 24 -4.16 -9.61 3.29
CA THR A 24 -4.67 -10.99 3.30
C THR A 24 -3.54 -12.00 3.12
N SER A 25 -2.67 -11.81 2.13
CA SER A 25 -1.54 -12.70 1.85
C SER A 25 -0.51 -12.76 2.99
N ASN A 26 -0.36 -11.68 3.76
CA ASN A 26 0.51 -11.63 4.92
C ASN A 26 -0.15 -12.10 6.23
N ASN A 27 -1.42 -12.54 6.18
CA ASN A 27 -2.24 -12.87 7.35
C ASN A 27 -2.35 -11.71 8.35
N ASN A 28 -2.31 -10.47 7.88
CA ASN A 28 -2.54 -9.31 8.74
C ASN A 28 -4.05 -9.10 8.92
N PRO A 29 -4.55 -8.97 10.16
CA PRO A 29 -5.98 -8.86 10.43
C PRO A 29 -6.59 -7.52 9.97
N GLU A 30 -5.74 -6.50 9.77
CA GLU A 30 -6.16 -5.16 9.40
C GLU A 30 -5.36 -4.64 8.20
N LEU A 31 -6.04 -3.91 7.32
CA LEU A 31 -5.39 -3.09 6.30
C LEU A 31 -4.80 -1.85 6.97
N THR A 32 -3.48 -1.70 6.89
CA THR A 32 -2.76 -0.53 7.43
C THR A 32 -2.26 0.41 6.33
N ALA A 33 -1.81 1.60 6.73
CA ALA A 33 -1.19 2.57 5.82
C ALA A 33 0.08 2.01 5.14
N ASP A 34 0.81 1.10 5.78
CA ASP A 34 2.02 0.49 5.20
C ASP A 34 1.69 -0.35 3.96
N HIS A 35 0.60 -1.14 4.01
CA HIS A 35 0.11 -1.88 2.85
C HIS A 35 -0.25 -0.94 1.69
N VAL A 36 -0.93 0.17 2.00
CA VAL A 36 -1.34 1.16 1.02
C VAL A 36 -0.12 1.86 0.43
N MET A 37 0.88 2.21 1.26
CA MET A 37 2.13 2.82 0.81
C MET A 37 2.88 1.90 -0.15
N ALA A 38 3.03 0.62 0.19
CA ALA A 38 3.66 -0.36 -0.68
C ALA A 38 2.92 -0.48 -2.02
N ALA A 39 1.58 -0.54 -2.00
CA ALA A 39 0.76 -0.62 -3.21
C ALA A 39 0.89 0.62 -4.10
N LEU A 40 0.84 1.82 -3.51
CA LEU A 40 0.98 3.09 -4.24
C LEU A 40 2.37 3.24 -4.88
N CYS A 41 3.43 2.82 -4.19
CA CYS A 41 4.80 2.91 -4.71
C CYS A 41 5.06 1.92 -5.85
N ARG A 42 4.36 0.78 -5.87
CA ARG A 42 4.49 -0.26 -6.90
C ARG A 42 3.59 -0.04 -8.12
N GLN A 43 2.54 0.76 -7.97
CA GLN A 43 1.57 0.98 -9.04
C GLN A 43 2.18 1.80 -10.19
N THR A 44 2.13 1.25 -11.40
CA THR A 44 2.52 1.94 -12.63
C THR A 44 1.43 2.90 -13.10
N ASP A 45 1.79 3.81 -14.01
CA ASP A 45 0.87 4.79 -14.60
C ASP A 45 0.22 5.73 -13.56
N THR A 46 1.00 6.10 -12.56
CA THR A 46 0.61 7.06 -11.52
C THR A 46 1.62 8.19 -11.37
N VAL A 47 1.23 9.24 -10.66
CA VAL A 47 2.13 10.35 -10.31
C VAL A 47 3.10 10.01 -9.18
N VAL A 48 2.89 8.90 -8.45
CA VAL A 48 3.62 8.59 -7.21
C VAL A 48 5.13 8.47 -7.45
N PRO A 49 5.63 7.70 -8.44
CA PRO A 49 7.07 7.60 -8.68
C PRO A 49 7.70 8.94 -9.07
N ALA A 50 6.99 9.77 -9.84
CA ALA A 50 7.47 11.07 -10.26
C ALA A 50 7.59 12.04 -9.08
N VAL A 51 6.58 12.07 -8.19
CA VAL A 51 6.61 12.89 -6.97
C VAL A 51 7.75 12.46 -6.06
N LEU A 52 7.90 11.16 -5.80
CA LEU A 52 8.99 10.64 -4.96
C LEU A 52 10.37 10.96 -5.55
N SER A 53 10.54 10.80 -6.87
CA SER A 53 11.79 11.15 -7.56
C SER A 53 12.15 12.63 -7.41
N LYS A 54 11.16 13.54 -7.48
CA LYS A 54 11.39 14.98 -7.23
C LYS A 54 11.84 15.29 -5.81
N LEU A 55 11.52 14.42 -4.86
CA LEU A 55 11.97 14.50 -3.46
C LEU A 55 13.30 13.77 -3.23
N GLY A 56 13.93 13.22 -4.28
CA GLY A 56 15.16 12.43 -4.16
C GLY A 56 14.94 11.03 -3.57
N ILE A 57 13.72 10.52 -3.59
CA ILE A 57 13.35 9.22 -3.03
C ILE A 57 13.02 8.25 -4.17
N ALA A 58 13.69 7.10 -4.21
CA ALA A 58 13.32 6.03 -5.13
C ALA A 58 12.03 5.35 -4.65
N ALA A 59 11.05 5.15 -5.54
CA ALA A 59 9.79 4.49 -5.21
C ALA A 59 10.00 3.07 -4.66
N THR A 60 11.00 2.34 -5.20
CA THR A 60 11.41 1.01 -4.73
C THR A 60 11.88 1.04 -3.28
N MET A 61 12.74 1.99 -2.93
CA MET A 61 13.23 2.17 -1.56
C MET A 61 12.07 2.41 -0.57
N LEU A 62 11.04 3.16 -0.96
CA LEU A 62 9.89 3.41 -0.10
C LEU A 62 8.96 2.19 -0.01
N SER A 63 8.76 1.44 -1.12
CA SER A 63 8.01 0.19 -1.07
C SER A 63 8.69 -0.85 -0.19
N ASP A 64 10.02 -0.99 -0.28
CA ASP A 64 10.76 -1.98 0.50
C ASP A 64 10.66 -1.69 2.01
N ARG A 65 10.78 -0.42 2.40
CA ARG A 65 10.55 0.01 3.79
C ARG A 65 9.13 -0.23 4.26
N ALA A 66 8.15 -0.03 3.39
CA ALA A 66 6.76 -0.31 3.71
C ALA A 66 6.53 -1.81 3.90
N ASP A 67 7.15 -2.68 3.09
CA ASP A 67 7.08 -4.12 3.29
C ASP A 67 7.76 -4.57 4.59
N GLU A 68 8.90 -3.96 4.96
CA GLU A 68 9.55 -4.21 6.25
C GLU A 68 8.63 -3.84 7.43
N ALA A 69 7.83 -2.78 7.29
CA ALA A 69 6.83 -2.39 8.28
C ALA A 69 5.67 -3.40 8.32
N VAL A 70 5.15 -3.79 7.15
CA VAL A 70 4.11 -4.83 7.02
C VAL A 70 4.56 -6.15 7.66
N ALA A 71 5.81 -6.55 7.44
CA ALA A 71 6.36 -7.78 8.00
C ALA A 71 6.38 -7.82 9.54
N LYS A 72 6.38 -6.64 10.20
CA LYS A 72 6.36 -6.48 11.66
C LYS A 72 4.94 -6.41 12.24
N LEU A 73 3.91 -6.31 11.40
CA LEU A 73 2.53 -6.24 11.86
C LEU A 73 2.07 -7.56 12.49
N PRO A 74 1.12 -7.51 13.44
CA PRO A 74 0.51 -8.72 13.99
C PRO A 74 -0.07 -9.60 12.88
N ARG A 75 0.07 -10.91 13.05
CA ARG A 75 -0.52 -11.91 12.16
C ARG A 75 -1.62 -12.63 12.89
N ALA A 76 -2.77 -12.80 12.23
CA ALA A 76 -3.82 -13.66 12.73
C ALA A 76 -3.29 -15.09 12.76
N GLN A 77 -3.18 -15.67 13.96
CA GLN A 77 -2.96 -17.11 14.10
C GLN A 77 -4.32 -17.78 13.94
N GLY A 78 -4.43 -18.68 12.97
CA GLY A 78 -5.62 -19.52 12.84
C GLY A 78 -5.83 -20.30 14.14
N GLY A 79 -7.06 -20.28 14.66
CA GLY A 79 -7.48 -21.16 15.75
C GLY A 79 -7.54 -22.61 15.29
#